data_AF-A0A516NKA6-F1
#
_entry.id   AF-A0A516NKA6-F1
#
_cell.length_a   1.000
_cell.length_b   1.000
_cell.length_c   1.000
_cell.angle_alpha   90.00
_cell.angle_beta   90.00
_cell.angle_gamma   90.00
#
_symmetry.space_group_name_H-M   'P 1'
#
loop_
_entity.id
_entity.type
_entity.pdbx_description
1 polymer ?
#
loop_
_entity_poly.entity_id
_entity_poly.type
_entity_poly.pdbx_seq_one_letter_code
_entity_poly.pdbx_strand_id
1 'polypeptide(L)'
;MRCEPPSLPSQHELLLALYGTPVDDEPLCWHALELRKLHARRRRESDGAREFDHQRAELRASVDQWAATHLPPLPPSGAGELLGTFIDRLSEAAADAFHLLMTEDPGSDTVHAAWTRLAELENAYSDLTDDLTRGWRRLPHTECDTTERSLTE
;
A
#
# COMPACT_ATOMS: atom_id res chain seq x y z
N MET A 1 -1.59 -13.33 28.99
CA MET A 1 -1.67 -13.14 27.53
C MET A 1 -0.30 -13.44 26.98
N ARG A 2 -0.15 -14.49 26.16
CA ARG A 2 1.09 -14.68 25.40
C ARG A 2 0.95 -13.76 24.20
N CYS A 3 1.74 -12.69 24.14
CA CYS A 3 1.86 -11.91 22.93
C CYS A 3 2.54 -12.83 21.91
N GLU A 4 1.78 -13.35 20.98
CA GLU A 4 2.35 -13.94 19.77
C GLU A 4 3.20 -12.84 19.11
N PRO A 5 4.41 -13.14 18.60
CA PRO A 5 5.18 -12.14 17.88
C PRO A 5 4.32 -11.64 16.72
N PRO A 6 4.27 -10.32 16.47
CA PRO A 6 3.41 -9.77 15.44
C PRO A 6 3.82 -10.37 14.08
N SER A 7 2.90 -11.09 13.45
CA SER A 7 3.03 -11.59 12.09
C SER A 7 2.72 -10.49 11.08
N LEU A 8 3.14 -10.68 9.84
CA LEU A 8 2.60 -9.89 8.72
C LEU A 8 1.11 -10.24 8.57
N PRO A 9 0.21 -9.25 8.41
CA PRO A 9 -1.16 -9.53 8.05
C PRO A 9 -1.21 -10.30 6.75
N SER A 10 -2.22 -11.15 6.61
CA SER A 10 -2.61 -11.66 5.31
C SER A 10 -3.16 -10.54 4.42
N GLN A 11 -3.15 -10.77 3.11
CA GLN A 11 -3.82 -9.93 2.12
C GLN A 11 -5.28 -9.62 2.51
N HIS A 12 -5.99 -10.63 3.03
CA HIS A 12 -7.38 -10.48 3.44
C HIS A 12 -7.56 -9.59 4.68
N GLU A 13 -6.72 -9.74 5.70
CA GLU A 13 -6.75 -8.90 6.90
C GLU A 13 -6.43 -7.44 6.57
N LEU A 14 -5.43 -7.22 5.72
CA LEU A 14 -5.08 -5.88 5.27
C LEU A 14 -6.23 -5.23 4.49
N LEU A 15 -6.91 -5.98 3.62
CA LEU A 15 -8.11 -5.52 2.94
C LEU A 15 -9.23 -5.17 3.92
N LEU A 16 -9.54 -6.06 4.88
CA LEU A 16 -10.58 -5.82 5.88
C LEU A 16 -10.32 -4.52 6.65
N ALA A 17 -9.06 -4.29 7.05
CA ALA A 17 -8.64 -3.04 7.68
C ALA A 17 -8.87 -1.83 6.77
N LEU A 18 -8.52 -1.94 5.48
CA LEU A 18 -8.79 -0.89 4.47
C LEU A 18 -10.30 -0.67 4.24
N TYR A 19 -11.16 -1.67 4.40
CA TYR A 19 -12.62 -1.48 4.41
C TYR A 19 -13.11 -0.75 5.68
N GLY A 20 -12.25 -0.60 6.70
CA GLY A 20 -12.62 -0.06 8.01
C GLY A 20 -13.22 -1.11 8.95
N THR A 21 -13.07 -2.39 8.61
CA THR A 21 -13.44 -3.50 9.50
C THR A 21 -12.39 -3.60 10.60
N PRO A 22 -12.80 -3.75 11.88
CA PRO A 22 -11.85 -4.00 12.95
C PRO A 22 -11.08 -5.31 12.70
N VAL A 23 -9.76 -5.22 12.71
CA VAL A 23 -8.85 -6.36 12.71
C VAL A 23 -8.10 -6.29 14.04
N ASP A 24 -7.93 -7.43 14.71
CA ASP A 24 -7.26 -7.50 16.00
C ASP A 24 -5.85 -6.86 15.92
N ASP A 25 -5.43 -6.18 17.00
CA ASP A 25 -4.28 -5.26 17.17
C ASP A 25 -3.01 -5.54 16.31
N GLU A 26 -3.11 -5.35 15.00
CA GLU A 26 -1.99 -5.43 14.08
C GLU A 26 -1.56 -4.03 13.65
N PRO A 27 -0.33 -3.59 14.02
CA PRO A 27 0.15 -2.24 13.72
C PRO A 27 0.01 -1.91 12.22
N LEU A 28 0.29 -2.85 11.32
CA LEU A 28 0.23 -2.62 9.88
C LEU A 28 -1.19 -2.32 9.38
N CYS A 29 -2.19 -3.08 9.84
CA CYS A 29 -3.59 -2.86 9.51
C CYS A 29 -4.06 -1.45 9.94
N TRP A 30 -3.64 -1.01 11.13
CA TRP A 30 -3.92 0.36 11.60
C TRP A 30 -3.27 1.41 10.71
N HIS A 31 -1.97 1.27 10.39
CA HIS A 31 -1.25 2.24 9.55
C HIS A 31 -1.85 2.33 8.13
N ALA A 32 -2.23 1.21 7.54
CA ALA A 32 -2.88 1.18 6.23
C ALA A 32 -4.22 1.91 6.25
N LEU A 33 -5.04 1.69 7.28
CA LEU A 33 -6.30 2.41 7.44
C LEU A 33 -6.09 3.92 7.63
N GLU A 34 -5.11 4.34 8.42
CA GLU A 34 -4.80 5.75 8.62
C GLU A 34 -4.27 6.42 7.33
N LEU A 35 -3.40 5.74 6.58
CA LEU A 35 -2.96 6.20 5.26
C LEU A 35 -4.15 6.37 4.30
N ARG A 36 -5.08 5.40 4.27
CA ARG A 36 -6.27 5.49 3.42
C ARG A 36 -7.16 6.67 3.81
N LYS A 37 -7.38 6.90 5.11
CA LYS A 37 -8.13 8.06 5.63
C LYS A 37 -7.44 9.36 5.27
N LEU A 38 -6.11 9.41 5.37
CA LEU A 38 -5.29 10.56 5.01
C LEU A 38 -5.44 10.90 3.52
N HIS A 39 -5.38 9.91 2.63
CA HIS A 39 -5.63 10.07 1.19
C HIS A 39 -7.06 10.55 0.89
N ALA A 40 -8.05 10.00 1.59
CA ALA A 40 -9.44 10.47 1.46
C ALA A 40 -9.64 11.92 1.93
N ARG A 41 -8.93 12.34 3.00
CA ARG A 41 -8.94 13.72 3.50
C ARG A 41 -8.28 14.67 2.49
N ARG A 42 -7.13 14.32 1.93
CA ARG A 42 -6.43 15.13 0.90
C ARG A 42 -7.30 15.43 -0.31
N ARG A 43 -8.14 14.50 -0.75
CA ARG A 43 -9.07 14.75 -1.87
C ARG A 43 -10.12 15.82 -1.54
N ARG A 44 -10.52 15.94 -0.26
CA ARG A 44 -11.52 16.92 0.20
C ARG A 44 -10.91 18.28 0.54
N GLU A 45 -9.66 18.28 1.01
CA GLU A 45 -8.94 19.46 1.47
C GLU A 45 -7.80 19.77 0.49
N SER A 46 -7.97 20.79 -0.35
CA SER A 46 -6.92 21.22 -1.30
C SER A 46 -5.81 22.04 -0.63
N ASP A 47 -6.05 22.58 0.56
CA ASP A 47 -5.08 23.34 1.36
C ASP A 47 -4.27 22.41 2.28
N GLY A 48 -3.01 22.75 2.54
CA GLY A 48 -2.18 22.03 3.51
C GLY A 48 -1.37 20.85 2.97
N ALA A 49 -0.98 20.87 1.69
CA ALA A 49 -0.14 19.83 1.06
C ALA A 49 1.10 19.43 1.89
N ARG A 50 1.77 20.39 2.54
CA ARG A 50 2.94 20.12 3.40
C ARG A 50 2.59 19.27 4.63
N GLU A 51 1.45 19.53 5.26
CA GLU A 51 1.00 18.77 6.43
C GLU A 51 0.63 17.34 6.04
N PHE A 52 -0.05 17.18 4.89
CA PHE A 52 -0.33 15.86 4.33
C PHE A 52 0.95 15.09 4.04
N ASP A 53 1.92 15.71 3.35
CA ASP A 53 3.18 15.06 2.97
C ASP A 53 3.97 14.64 4.21
N HIS A 54 3.92 15.45 5.27
CA HIS A 54 4.55 15.13 6.55
C HIS A 54 3.86 13.94 7.22
N GLN A 55 2.55 13.98 7.43
CA GLN A 55 1.78 12.88 8.05
C GLN A 55 1.94 11.56 7.26
N ARG A 56 1.93 11.64 5.93
CA ARG A 56 2.15 10.48 5.05
C ARG A 56 3.56 9.92 5.22
N ALA A 57 4.58 10.77 5.28
CA ALA A 57 5.96 10.33 5.49
C ALA A 57 6.15 9.68 6.87
N GLU A 58 5.54 10.22 7.92
CA GLU A 58 5.60 9.65 9.27
C GLU A 58 4.95 8.27 9.34
N LEU A 59 3.75 8.10 8.76
CA LEU A 59 3.07 6.80 8.71
C LEU A 59 3.89 5.76 7.93
N ARG A 60 4.48 6.16 6.78
CA ARG A 60 5.37 5.28 6.00
C ARG A 60 6.60 4.87 6.80
N ALA A 61 7.26 5.83 7.46
CA ALA A 61 8.43 5.56 8.28
C ALA A 61 8.11 4.63 9.47
N SER A 62 6.93 4.76 10.08
CA SER A 62 6.48 3.88 11.15
C SER A 62 6.30 2.43 10.68
N VAL A 63 5.72 2.23 9.48
CA VAL A 63 5.63 0.91 8.85
C VAL A 63 7.03 0.32 8.57
N ASP A 64 7.94 1.14 8.05
CA ASP A 64 9.31 0.70 7.77
C ASP A 64 10.09 0.36 9.04
N GLN A 65 9.89 1.12 10.11
CA GLN A 65 10.47 0.86 11.42
C GLN A 65 9.93 -0.44 12.03
N TRP A 66 8.61 -0.68 11.92
CA TRP A 66 8.01 -1.95 12.31
C TRP A 66 8.63 -3.11 11.53
N ALA A 67 8.75 -2.99 10.21
CA ALA A 67 9.33 -4.02 9.36
C ALA A 67 10.79 -4.33 9.75
N ALA A 68 11.60 -3.30 9.98
CA ALA A 68 12.98 -3.45 10.43
C ALA A 68 13.12 -4.13 11.81
N THR A 69 12.08 -4.03 12.65
CA THR A 69 12.08 -4.57 14.02
C THR A 69 11.58 -6.02 14.06
N HIS A 70 10.65 -6.38 13.17
CA HIS A 70 9.92 -7.65 13.23
C HIS A 70 10.25 -8.63 12.10
N LEU A 71 10.85 -8.16 11.01
CA LEU A 71 11.21 -9.01 9.88
C LEU A 71 12.71 -9.33 9.87
N PRO A 72 13.11 -10.46 9.27
CA PRO A 72 14.52 -10.77 9.06
C PRO A 72 15.24 -9.62 8.32
N PRO A 73 16.52 -9.34 8.65
CA PRO A 73 17.28 -8.29 7.96
C PRO A 73 17.31 -8.57 6.45
N LEU A 74 16.90 -7.60 5.66
CA LEU A 74 16.95 -7.72 4.21
C LEU A 74 18.41 -7.74 3.72
N PRO A 75 18.73 -8.52 2.68
CA PRO A 75 20.04 -8.47 2.05
C PRO A 75 20.30 -7.05 1.49
N PRO A 76 21.53 -6.54 1.60
CA PRO A 76 21.89 -5.18 1.16
C PRO A 76 21.83 -4.98 -0.37
N SER A 77 21.53 -6.04 -1.14
CA SER A 77 21.48 -6.00 -2.60
C SER A 77 20.09 -5.63 -3.10
N GLY A 78 19.94 -4.36 -3.49
CA GLY A 78 18.92 -3.91 -4.42
C GLY A 78 17.91 -2.96 -3.79
N ALA A 79 17.73 -1.80 -4.42
CA ALA A 79 16.77 -0.75 -4.11
C ALA A 79 15.33 -1.26 -4.17
N GLY A 80 14.94 -2.05 -3.19
CA GLY A 80 13.59 -2.55 -3.10
C GLY A 80 12.66 -1.50 -2.50
N GLU A 81 11.43 -1.44 -3.04
CA GLU A 81 10.36 -0.65 -2.44
C GLU A 81 10.25 -1.00 -0.95
N LEU A 82 10.28 0.02 -0.10
CA LEU A 82 10.11 -0.12 1.35
C LEU A 82 8.65 -0.51 1.64
N LEU A 83 8.42 -1.33 2.67
CA LEU A 83 7.07 -1.82 3.00
C LEU A 83 6.10 -0.65 3.19
N GLY A 84 6.52 0.43 3.85
CA GLY A 84 5.74 1.65 4.04
C GLY A 84 5.33 2.30 2.72
N THR A 85 6.21 2.29 1.71
CA THR A 85 5.89 2.81 0.37
C THR A 85 4.84 1.96 -0.34
N PHE A 86 4.96 0.65 -0.22
CA PHE A 86 3.99 -0.29 -0.79
C PHE A 86 2.61 -0.14 -0.13
N ILE A 87 2.56 -0.15 1.21
CA ILE A 87 1.32 0.01 1.99
C ILE A 87 0.65 1.35 1.69
N ASP A 88 1.43 2.42 1.53
CA ASP A 88 0.91 3.73 1.14
C ASP A 88 0.25 3.72 -0.24
N ARG A 89 0.87 3.10 -1.25
CA ARG A 89 0.27 2.95 -2.59
C ARG A 89 -1.01 2.10 -2.57
N LEU A 90 -1.01 1.02 -1.80
CA LEU A 90 -2.21 0.19 -1.60
C LEU A 90 -3.34 1.01 -0.95
N SER A 91 -2.98 1.81 0.05
CA SER A 91 -3.92 2.68 0.78
C SER A 91 -4.48 3.79 -0.12
N GLU A 92 -3.65 4.37 -0.99
CA GLU A 92 -4.06 5.35 -2.01
C GLU A 92 -5.06 4.72 -2.99
N ALA A 93 -4.72 3.56 -3.57
CA ALA A 93 -5.57 2.84 -4.52
C ALA A 93 -6.91 2.44 -3.90
N ALA A 94 -6.91 1.97 -2.64
CA ALA A 94 -8.14 1.68 -1.92
C ALA A 94 -8.98 2.95 -1.76
N ALA A 95 -8.36 4.05 -1.34
CA ALA A 95 -9.05 5.32 -1.14
C ALA A 95 -9.67 5.84 -2.46
N ASP A 96 -8.99 5.68 -3.60
CA ASP A 96 -9.50 6.03 -4.93
C ASP A 96 -10.66 5.12 -5.37
N ALA A 97 -10.52 3.80 -5.22
CA ALA A 97 -11.56 2.83 -5.57
C ALA A 97 -12.86 3.08 -4.79
N PHE A 98 -12.78 3.35 -3.48
CA PHE A 98 -13.94 3.71 -2.68
C PHE A 98 -14.54 5.05 -3.09
N HIS A 99 -13.71 6.03 -3.44
CA HIS A 99 -14.19 7.33 -3.86
C HIS A 99 -15.00 7.21 -5.16
N LEU A 100 -14.42 6.56 -6.17
CA LEU A 100 -15.05 6.37 -7.48
C LEU A 100 -16.33 5.54 -7.38
N LEU A 101 -16.36 4.50 -6.54
CA LEU A 101 -17.58 3.74 -6.31
C LEU A 101 -18.74 4.60 -5.76
N MET A 102 -18.43 5.66 -5.02
CA MET A 102 -19.42 6.55 -4.40
C MET A 102 -19.79 7.76 -5.27
N THR A 103 -18.97 8.12 -6.25
CA THR A 103 -19.15 9.34 -7.06
C THR A 103 -19.47 9.08 -8.52
N GLU A 104 -19.08 7.94 -9.07
CA GLU A 104 -19.25 7.58 -10.47
C GLU A 104 -20.29 6.47 -10.67
N ASP A 105 -20.65 6.20 -11.92
CA ASP A 105 -21.46 5.04 -12.26
C ASP A 105 -20.71 3.73 -11.92
N PRO A 106 -21.28 2.81 -11.12
CA PRO A 106 -20.62 1.57 -10.72
C PRO A 106 -20.24 0.64 -11.89
N GLY A 107 -20.91 0.78 -13.05
CA GLY A 107 -20.61 0.03 -14.26
C GLY A 107 -19.60 0.69 -15.18
N SER A 108 -19.06 1.86 -14.81
CA SER A 108 -18.10 2.59 -15.64
C SER A 108 -16.72 1.92 -15.67
N ASP A 109 -16.04 2.08 -16.80
CA ASP A 109 -14.66 1.60 -16.99
C ASP A 109 -13.69 2.21 -15.96
N THR A 110 -13.93 3.45 -15.53
CA THR A 110 -13.13 4.15 -14.51
C THR A 110 -13.22 3.45 -13.15
N VAL A 111 -14.43 3.10 -12.71
CA VAL A 111 -14.63 2.33 -11.47
C VAL A 111 -13.97 0.96 -11.61
N HIS A 112 -14.19 0.27 -12.73
CA HIS A 112 -13.59 -1.05 -12.98
C HIS A 112 -12.06 -1.02 -12.93
N ALA A 113 -11.43 -0.02 -13.55
CA ALA A 113 -9.98 0.14 -13.54
C ALA A 113 -9.43 0.39 -12.13
N ALA A 114 -10.11 1.20 -11.32
CA ALA A 114 -9.68 1.48 -9.94
C ALA A 114 -9.75 0.24 -9.05
N TRP A 115 -10.83 -0.55 -9.15
CA TRP A 115 -10.96 -1.82 -8.42
C TRP A 115 -9.97 -2.88 -8.91
N THR A 116 -9.72 -2.95 -10.22
CA THR A 116 -8.69 -3.83 -10.79
C THR A 116 -7.31 -3.47 -10.24
N ARG A 117 -6.99 -2.18 -10.20
CA ARG A 117 -5.71 -1.71 -9.64
C ARG A 117 -5.54 -2.06 -8.16
N LEU A 118 -6.61 -1.95 -7.37
CA LEU A 118 -6.59 -2.36 -5.97
C LEU A 118 -6.31 -3.86 -5.84
N ALA A 119 -6.99 -4.71 -6.62
CA ALA A 119 -6.78 -6.16 -6.62
C ALA A 119 -5.36 -6.57 -7.05
N GLU A 120 -4.76 -5.87 -8.01
CA GLU A 120 -3.36 -6.11 -8.41
C GLU A 120 -2.38 -5.84 -7.25
N LEU A 121 -2.57 -4.73 -6.53
CA LEU A 121 -1.75 -4.39 -5.38
C LEU A 121 -1.99 -5.35 -4.21
N GLU A 122 -3.20 -5.84 -4.05
CA GLU A 122 -3.56 -6.90 -3.12
C GLU A 122 -2.74 -8.18 -3.38
N ASN A 123 -2.74 -8.66 -4.64
CA ASN A 123 -1.99 -9.87 -5.01
C ASN A 123 -0.49 -9.65 -4.86
N ALA A 124 0.02 -8.49 -5.26
CA ALA A 124 1.42 -8.13 -5.07
C ALA A 124 1.83 -8.07 -3.59
N TYR A 125 0.89 -7.76 -2.68
CA TYR A 125 1.13 -7.82 -1.24
C TYR A 125 1.33 -9.25 -0.78
N SER A 126 0.48 -10.19 -1.22
CA SER A 126 0.64 -11.61 -0.89
C SER A 126 2.00 -12.14 -1.34
N ASP A 127 2.38 -11.86 -2.59
CA ASP A 127 3.70 -12.23 -3.12
C ASP A 127 4.84 -11.64 -2.27
N LEU A 128 4.72 -10.37 -1.90
CA LEU A 128 5.70 -9.70 -1.04
C LEU A 128 5.78 -10.35 0.36
N THR A 129 4.65 -10.70 0.97
CA THR A 129 4.63 -11.36 2.28
C THR A 129 5.23 -12.76 2.23
N ASP A 130 4.99 -13.51 1.15
CA ASP A 130 5.59 -14.82 0.92
C ASP A 130 7.11 -14.72 0.76
N ASP A 131 7.58 -13.72 0.01
CA ASP A 131 9.01 -13.41 -0.16
C ASP A 131 9.67 -13.04 1.18
N LEU A 132 9.03 -12.15 1.95
CA LEU A 132 9.52 -11.68 3.25
C LEU A 132 9.58 -12.80 4.29
N THR A 133 8.59 -13.69 4.31
CA THR A 133 8.56 -14.84 5.23
C THR A 133 9.56 -15.92 4.85
N ARG A 134 9.84 -16.12 3.56
CA ARG A 134 10.84 -17.07 3.06
C ARG A 134 12.28 -16.53 3.09
N GLY A 135 12.46 -15.23 3.35
CA GLY A 135 13.76 -14.55 3.36
C GLY A 135 14.36 -14.34 1.97
N TRP A 136 13.56 -14.47 0.92
CA TRP A 136 13.95 -14.33 -0.48
C TRP A 136 13.29 -13.04 -0.98
N ARG A 137 14.04 -12.03 -1.46
CA ARG A 137 13.40 -10.95 -2.22
C ARG A 137 13.76 -11.07 -3.70
N ARG A 138 12.75 -11.16 -4.56
CA ARG A 138 12.75 -10.55 -5.89
C ARG A 138 11.48 -9.72 -6.05
N LEU A 139 11.64 -8.40 -6.12
CA LEU A 139 10.51 -7.52 -6.40
C LEU A 139 10.09 -7.60 -7.87
N PRO A 140 8.79 -7.44 -8.16
CA PRO A 140 8.32 -7.29 -9.53
C PRO A 140 8.91 -6.02 -10.13
N HIS A 141 9.53 -6.16 -11.31
CA HIS A 141 9.98 -5.03 -12.10
C HIS A 141 8.74 -4.38 -12.69
N THR A 142 8.33 -3.21 -12.20
CA THR A 142 7.46 -2.34 -12.99
C THR A 142 8.27 -1.91 -14.18
N GLU A 143 7.97 -2.46 -15.36
CA GLU A 143 8.50 -1.96 -16.61
C GLU A 143 8.09 -0.49 -16.73
N CYS A 144 9.05 0.41 -16.50
CA CYS A 144 8.95 1.76 -17.03
C CYS A 144 9.01 1.59 -18.54
N ASP A 145 7.85 1.49 -19.18
CA ASP A 145 7.75 1.70 -20.61
C ASP A 145 7.97 3.19 -20.90
N THR A 146 9.23 3.61 -20.77
CA THR A 146 9.75 4.76 -21.48
C THR A 146 9.92 4.29 -22.92
N THR A 147 8.83 4.25 -23.67
CA THR A 147 8.94 4.32 -25.12
C THR A 147 9.41 5.74 -25.45
N GLU A 148 10.73 5.91 -25.39
CA GLU A 148 11.48 6.92 -26.12
C GLU A 148 11.12 6.77 -27.60
N ARG A 149 10.15 7.56 -28.06
CA ARG A 149 9.92 7.74 -29.49
C ARG A 149 10.79 8.90 -29.97
N SER A 150 12.06 8.61 -30.20
CA SER A 150 12.97 9.49 -30.95
C SER A 150 13.29 8.89 -32.32
N LEU A 151 12.71 9.53 -33.34
CA LEU A 151 13.38 10.09 -34.53
C LEU A 151 14.05 9.14 -35.56
N THR A 152 13.47 9.09 -36.77
CA THR A 152 14.03 9.06 -38.17
C THR A 152 12.99 8.34 -39.04
N GLU A 153 12.43 8.88 -40.12
CA GLU A 153 12.95 9.71 -41.23
C GLU A 153 12.02 10.87 -41.62
#